data_AF-A0A836RH52-F1
#
_entry.id   AF-A0A836RH52-F1
#
_cell.length_a   1.000
_cell.length_b   1.000
_cell.length_c   1.000
_cell.angle_alpha   90.00
_cell.angle_beta   90.00
_cell.angle_gamma   90.00
#
_symmetry.space_group_name_H-M   'P 1'
#
loop_
_entity.id
_entity.type
_entity.pdbx_description
1 polymer ?
#
loop_
_entity_poly.entity_id
_entity_poly.type
_entity_poly.pdbx_seq_one_letter_code
_entity_poly.pdbx_strand_id
1 'polypeptide(L)'
;MPHGRTPVIEGETNWRYDGPQNSMYQTEHEERFASVRAGQPVNDGTRMAHTTLMAIMGRMAAYAGQEITWKQALGSQQTLVPDRVDWDTRIEPPPLAVPGVTPFI
;
A
#
# COMPACT_ATOMS: atom_id res chain seq x y z
N MET A 1 -28.19 -9.34 -0.61
CA MET A 1 -27.15 -9.94 -1.50
C MET A 1 -26.38 -10.97 -0.68
N PRO A 2 -26.00 -12.13 -1.23
CA PRO A 2 -25.40 -13.20 -0.43
C PRO A 2 -24.05 -12.73 0.11
N HIS A 3 -23.90 -12.78 1.43
CA HIS A 3 -22.69 -12.39 2.15
C HIS A 3 -21.57 -13.42 1.87
N GLY A 4 -20.34 -12.94 1.70
CA GLY A 4 -19.17 -13.79 1.45
C GLY A 4 -19.00 -14.88 2.51
N ARG A 5 -18.28 -15.96 2.16
CA ARG A 5 -18.08 -17.11 3.06
C ARG A 5 -17.48 -16.63 4.39
N THR A 6 -18.16 -16.92 5.51
CA THR A 6 -17.62 -16.69 6.84
C THR A 6 -16.33 -17.52 7.02
N PRO A 7 -15.20 -16.91 7.43
CA PRO A 7 -13.97 -17.65 7.65
C PRO A 7 -14.15 -18.67 8.79
N VAL A 8 -13.64 -19.88 8.58
CA VAL A 8 -13.64 -21.00 9.54
C VAL A 8 -12.20 -21.42 9.76
N ILE A 9 -11.83 -21.66 11.02
CA ILE A 9 -10.54 -22.24 11.40
C ILE A 9 -10.81 -23.68 11.82
N GLU A 10 -10.18 -24.62 11.13
CA GLU A 10 -10.27 -26.06 11.41
C GLU A 10 -9.02 -26.52 12.15
N GLY A 11 -9.18 -27.35 13.18
CA GLY A 11 -8.08 -27.83 14.02
C GLY A 11 -8.58 -28.75 15.12
N GLU A 12 -7.84 -28.87 16.23
CA GLU A 12 -8.28 -29.63 17.41
C GLU A 12 -9.58 -29.06 18.00
N THR A 13 -9.72 -27.73 17.96
CA THR A 13 -10.99 -27.03 18.22
C THR A 13 -11.35 -26.20 17.01
N ASN A 14 -12.45 -26.55 16.36
CA ASN A 14 -12.99 -25.76 15.27
C ASN A 14 -13.50 -24.42 15.80
N TRP A 15 -13.05 -23.33 15.21
CA TRP A 15 -13.48 -21.99 15.56
C TRP A 15 -14.16 -21.32 14.37
N ARG A 16 -15.27 -20.65 14.66
CA ARG A 16 -15.97 -19.78 13.72
C ARG A 16 -16.43 -18.54 14.47
N TYR A 17 -16.25 -17.39 13.85
CA TYR A 17 -16.86 -16.16 14.35
C TYR A 17 -18.39 -16.28 14.32
N ASP A 18 -19.03 -16.11 15.48
CA ASP A 18 -20.49 -16.16 15.68
C ASP A 18 -21.07 -14.82 16.15
N GLY A 19 -20.24 -13.78 16.21
CA GLY A 19 -20.64 -12.43 16.61
C GLY A 19 -21.37 -11.65 15.51
N PRO A 20 -21.71 -10.37 15.81
CA PRO A 20 -22.38 -9.49 14.86
C PRO A 20 -21.58 -9.34 13.56
N GLN A 21 -22.25 -9.54 12.42
CA GLN A 21 -21.63 -9.21 11.14
C GLN A 21 -21.55 -7.70 11.00
N ASN A 22 -20.36 -7.18 10.73
CA ASN A 22 -20.14 -5.78 10.44
C ASN A 22 -19.67 -5.59 9.00
N SER A 23 -20.15 -4.53 8.35
CA SER A 23 -19.57 -4.06 7.09
C SER A 23 -18.32 -3.26 7.42
N MET A 24 -17.15 -3.69 6.93
CA MET A 24 -15.88 -2.98 7.16
C MET A 24 -15.98 -1.49 6.78
N TYR A 25 -16.61 -1.17 5.65
CA TYR A 25 -16.80 0.22 5.20
C TYR A 25 -17.71 1.02 6.14
N GLN A 26 -18.74 0.36 6.69
CA GLN A 26 -19.64 1.02 7.62
C GLN A 26 -18.93 1.33 8.93
N THR A 27 -18.20 0.36 9.48
CA THR A 27 -17.42 0.56 10.71
C THR A 27 -16.39 1.67 10.54
N GLU A 28 -15.63 1.68 9.44
CA GLU A 28 -14.63 2.73 9.18
C GLU A 28 -15.27 4.12 9.11
N HIS A 29 -16.40 4.27 8.41
CA HIS A 29 -17.13 5.53 8.37
C HIS A 29 -17.69 5.95 9.75
N GLU A 30 -18.28 5.01 10.51
CA GLU A 30 -18.82 5.28 11.84
C GLU A 30 -17.73 5.76 12.80
N GLU A 31 -16.60 5.06 12.85
CA GLU A 31 -15.43 5.44 13.65
C GLU A 31 -14.88 6.80 13.23
N ARG A 32 -14.74 7.03 11.91
CA ARG A 32 -14.27 8.31 11.37
C ARG A 32 -15.19 9.46 11.79
N PHE A 33 -16.50 9.34 11.62
CA PHE A 33 -17.44 10.40 12.00
C PHE A 33 -17.52 10.61 13.50
N ALA A 34 -17.48 9.53 14.30
CA ALA A 34 -17.44 9.62 15.75
C ALA A 34 -16.19 10.39 16.23
N SER A 35 -15.02 10.08 15.65
CA SER A 35 -13.75 10.74 15.95
C SER A 35 -13.81 12.26 15.70
N VAL A 36 -14.41 12.68 14.58
CA VAL A 36 -14.58 14.09 14.22
C VAL A 36 -15.54 14.79 15.18
N ARG A 37 -16.70 14.18 15.46
CA ARG A 37 -17.73 14.76 16.35
C ARG A 37 -17.27 14.87 17.80
N ALA A 38 -16.45 13.91 18.25
CA ALA A 38 -15.89 13.92 19.60
C ALA A 38 -14.65 14.84 19.73
N GLY A 39 -14.14 15.41 18.63
CA GLY A 39 -12.90 16.18 18.63
C GLY A 39 -11.66 15.33 18.95
N GLN A 40 -11.72 14.02 18.69
CA GLN A 40 -10.66 13.03 18.94
C GLN A 40 -10.26 12.37 17.61
N PRO A 41 -9.58 13.08 16.70
CA PRO A 41 -9.31 12.57 15.36
C PRO A 41 -8.39 11.35 15.41
N VAL A 42 -8.74 10.32 14.63
CA VAL A 42 -7.88 9.16 14.38
C VAL A 42 -6.78 9.55 13.39
N ASN A 43 -5.52 9.23 13.72
CA ASN A 43 -4.37 9.52 12.85
C ASN A 43 -3.63 8.23 12.46
N ASP A 44 -3.85 7.81 11.20
CA ASP A 44 -3.15 6.67 10.58
C ASP A 44 -2.01 7.10 9.65
N GLY A 45 -1.60 8.37 9.67
CA GLY A 45 -0.67 8.95 8.69
C GLY A 45 0.66 8.20 8.59
N THR A 46 1.27 7.83 9.72
CA THR A 46 2.51 7.05 9.75
C THR A 46 2.33 5.66 9.13
N ARG A 47 1.21 4.98 9.44
CA ARG A 47 0.90 3.67 8.85
C ARG A 47 0.74 3.81 7.34
N MET A 48 0.00 4.82 6.89
CA MET A 48 -0.20 5.08 5.46
C MET A 48 1.12 5.34 4.74
N ALA A 49 1.96 6.22 5.28
CA ALA A 49 3.28 6.52 4.71
C ALA A 49 4.14 5.25 4.56
N HIS A 50 4.15 4.39 5.58
CA HIS A 50 4.84 3.11 5.51
C HIS A 50 4.24 2.16 4.46
N THR A 51 2.92 2.05 4.37
CA THR A 51 2.29 1.18 3.35
C THR A 51 2.56 1.65 1.93
N THR A 52 2.59 2.97 1.71
CA THR A 52 2.94 3.55 0.41
C THR A 52 4.39 3.27 0.06
N LEU A 53 5.32 3.46 1.00
CA LEU A 53 6.72 3.14 0.78
C LEU A 53 6.93 1.64 0.54
N MET A 54 6.21 0.77 1.23
CA MET A 54 6.23 -0.68 0.97
C MET A 54 5.81 -1.02 -0.46
N ALA A 55 4.78 -0.37 -1.00
CA ALA A 55 4.37 -0.57 -2.40
C ALA A 55 5.47 -0.13 -3.39
N ILE A 56 6.09 1.02 -3.13
CA ILE A 56 7.21 1.55 -3.93
C ILE A 56 8.41 0.58 -3.88
N MET A 57 8.76 0.08 -2.68
CA MET A 57 9.81 -0.91 -2.48
C MET A 57 9.52 -2.20 -3.23
N GLY A 58 8.27 -2.68 -3.23
CA GLY A 58 7.88 -3.86 -3.99
C GLY A 58 8.15 -3.72 -5.49
N ARG A 59 7.84 -2.54 -6.06
CA ARG A 59 8.19 -2.22 -7.46
C ARG A 59 9.71 -2.18 -7.66
N MET A 60 10.45 -1.50 -6.78
CA MET A 60 11.91 -1.40 -6.88
C MET A 60 12.58 -2.78 -6.85
N ALA A 61 12.19 -3.63 -5.90
CA ALA A 61 12.71 -4.99 -5.77
C ALA A 61 12.36 -5.86 -6.98
N ALA A 62 11.11 -5.81 -7.46
CA ALA A 62 10.69 -6.56 -8.64
C ALA A 62 11.46 -6.14 -9.90
N TYR A 63 11.67 -4.83 -10.10
CA TYR A 63 12.35 -4.31 -11.28
C TYR A 63 13.85 -4.57 -11.26
N ALA A 64 14.49 -4.44 -10.10
CA ALA A 64 15.92 -4.65 -9.96
C ALA A 64 16.28 -6.13 -9.78
N GLY A 65 15.33 -6.98 -9.37
CA GLY A 65 15.59 -8.39 -9.07
C GLY A 65 16.46 -8.59 -7.83
N GLN A 66 16.42 -7.67 -6.86
CA GLN A 66 17.22 -7.72 -5.65
C GLN A 66 16.42 -7.31 -4.41
N GLU A 67 16.94 -7.68 -3.23
CA GLU A 67 16.39 -7.22 -1.96
C GLU A 67 16.64 -5.71 -1.79
N ILE A 68 15.59 -4.97 -1.40
CA ILE A 68 15.67 -3.53 -1.14
C ILE A 68 15.28 -3.25 0.32
N THR A 69 16.20 -2.64 1.07
CA THR A 69 15.96 -2.21 2.44
C THR A 69 15.25 -0.85 2.50
N TRP A 70 14.59 -0.55 3.62
CA TRP A 70 13.95 0.76 3.85
C TRP A 70 14.92 1.94 3.68
N LYS A 71 16.16 1.80 4.18
CA LYS A 71 17.19 2.84 4.05
C LYS A 71 17.59 3.06 2.59
N GLN A 72 17.72 1.99 1.80
CA GLN A 72 18.00 2.09 0.37
C GLN A 72 16.84 2.77 -0.36
N ALA A 73 15.60 2.37 -0.08
CA ALA A 73 14.42 2.95 -0.73
C ALA A 73 14.26 4.45 -0.45
N LEU A 74 14.47 4.87 0.81
CA LEU A 74 14.43 6.28 1.20
C LEU A 74 15.59 7.11 0.61
N GLY A 75 16.70 6.46 0.26
CA GLY A 75 17.88 7.09 -0.36
C GLY A 75 18.00 6.83 -1.87
N SER A 76 16.95 6.34 -2.53
CA SER A 76 16.96 6.08 -3.98
C SER A 76 17.04 7.40 -4.76
N GLN A 77 17.88 7.42 -5.77
CA GLN A 77 18.04 8.56 -6.69
C GLN A 77 17.13 8.43 -7.93
N GLN A 78 16.26 7.43 -7.96
CA GLN A 78 15.35 7.20 -9.09
C GLN A 78 14.41 8.38 -9.30
N THR A 79 14.45 8.92 -10.51
CA THR A 79 13.56 9.99 -10.96
C THR A 79 12.68 9.46 -12.09
N LEU A 80 11.36 9.51 -11.92
CA LEU A 80 10.38 8.97 -12.87
C LEU A 80 9.74 10.05 -13.77
N VAL A 81 10.01 11.32 -13.46
CA VAL A 81 9.45 12.49 -14.15
C VAL A 81 10.59 13.42 -14.53
N PRO A 82 10.57 14.07 -15.70
CA PRO A 82 11.60 15.03 -16.08
C PRO A 82 11.72 16.19 -15.07
N ASP A 83 12.91 16.75 -14.92
CA ASP A 83 13.16 17.90 -14.03
C ASP A 83 12.35 19.15 -14.40
N ARG A 84 12.01 19.29 -15.69
CA ARG A 84 11.16 20.36 -16.21
C ARG A 84 10.05 19.76 -17.04
N VAL A 85 8.83 20.22 -16.74
CA VAL A 85 7.61 19.86 -17.47
C VAL A 85 6.96 21.17 -17.94
N ASP A 86 6.94 21.35 -19.24
CA ASP A 86 6.27 22.44 -19.96
C ASP A 86 5.36 21.87 -21.07
N TRP A 87 4.67 22.75 -21.79
CA TRP A 87 3.72 22.36 -22.84
C TRP A 87 4.36 21.60 -24.01
N ASP A 88 5.68 21.76 -24.21
CA ASP A 88 6.42 21.13 -25.30
C ASP A 88 7.20 19.88 -24.84
N THR A 89 7.11 19.52 -23.56
CA THR A 89 7.85 18.41 -22.98
C THR A 89 7.41 17.09 -23.58
N ARG A 90 8.35 16.43 -24.28
CA ARG A 90 8.16 15.08 -24.81
C ARG A 90 8.65 14.06 -23.81
N ILE A 91 7.77 13.14 -23.42
CA ILE A 91 8.09 12.03 -22.52
C ILE A 91 8.34 10.80 -23.37
N GLU A 92 9.61 10.43 -23.50
CA GLU A 92 9.98 9.14 -24.07
C GLU A 92 9.76 8.05 -23.02
N PRO A 93 9.09 6.94 -23.36
CA PRO A 93 8.88 5.85 -22.41
C PRO A 93 10.23 5.22 -22.04
N PRO A 94 10.53 5.01 -20.74
CA PRO A 94 11.75 4.33 -20.34
C PRO A 94 11.74 2.87 -20.84
N PRO A 95 12.92 2.25 -21.00
CA PRO A 95 13.00 0.84 -21.33
C PRO A 95 12.30 -0.01 -20.25
N LEU A 96 11.71 -1.13 -20.65
CA LEU A 96 11.07 -2.06 -19.73
C LEU A 96 12.08 -2.57 -18.71
N ALA A 97 11.70 -2.56 -17.44
CA ALA A 97 12.53 -3.12 -16.39
C ALA A 97 12.63 -4.64 -16.53
N VAL A 98 13.86 -5.14 -16.57
CA VAL A 98 14.18 -6.57 -16.57
C VAL A 98 14.86 -6.91 -15.22
N PRO A 99 14.29 -7.85 -14.44
CA PRO A 99 14.87 -8.28 -13.16
C PRO A 99 16.31 -8.78 -13.34
N GLY A 100 17.23 -8.35 -12.47
CA GLY A 100 18.64 -8.72 -12.52
C GLY A 100 19.47 -7.98 -13.57
N VAL A 101 18.85 -7.22 -14.46
CA VAL A 101 19.52 -6.36 -15.46
C VAL A 101 19.35 -4.88 -15.12
N THR A 102 18.15 -4.48 -14.68
CA THR A 102 17.86 -3.10 -14.28
C THR A 102 18.55 -2.80 -12.95
N PRO A 103 19.46 -1.81 -12.88
CA PRO A 103 20.09 -1.47 -11.62
C PRO A 103 19.11 -0.73 -10.70
N PHE A 104 19.26 -0.95 -9.40
CA PHE A 104 18.70 -0.06 -8.39
C PHE A 104 19.61 1.17 -8.26
N ILE A 105 19.02 2.37 -8.26
CA ILE A 105 19.71 3.67 -8.17
C ILE A 105 19.04 4.59 -7.15
#